data_AF-A0A3A3A4E7-F1
#
_entry.id   AF-A0A3A3A4E7-F1
#
_cell.length_a   1.000
_cell.length_b   1.000
_cell.length_c   1.000
_cell.angle_alpha   90.00
_cell.angle_beta   90.00
_cell.angle_gamma   90.00
#
_symmetry.space_group_name_H-M   'P 1'
#
loop_
_entity.id
_entity.type
_entity.pdbx_description
1 polymer ?
#
loop_
_entity_poly.entity_id
_entity_poly.type
_entity_poly.pdbx_seq_one_letter_code
_entity_poly.pdbx_strand_id
1 'polypeptide(L)'
;MSQDQSHNSSTTLKPRQLIKKLVARHLGLGSADACHVVDVEDWIHGSFNVCIRVDVIDPEGNLRRQVMIRFPLRYRIGEDYCPGNADEKVRCEVGTYAWLKENCPAYLECIPFFARNIQRLRRWLLQILRYPVPSLYAENHSKNRLGTPYIVIEYIDQSRGKMLSESWEQRR
;
A
#
# COMPACT_ATOMS: atom_id res chain seq x y z
N MET A 1 -21.26 -16.57 44.60
CA MET A 1 -22.05 -16.01 43.49
C MET A 1 -21.11 -15.18 42.65
N SER A 2 -20.57 -15.82 41.62
CA SER A 2 -19.65 -15.24 40.65
C SER A 2 -20.41 -14.28 39.74
N GLN A 3 -19.86 -13.09 39.53
CA GLN A 3 -20.11 -12.33 38.32
C GLN A 3 -18.77 -11.83 37.79
N ASP A 4 -18.25 -12.59 36.83
CA ASP A 4 -17.25 -12.17 35.87
C ASP A 4 -17.72 -10.87 35.19
N GLN A 5 -16.99 -9.78 35.40
CA GLN A 5 -17.01 -8.64 34.50
C GLN A 5 -15.76 -8.69 33.64
N SER A 6 -15.84 -9.50 32.57
CA SER A 6 -14.95 -9.39 31.41
C SER A 6 -15.25 -8.07 30.69
N HIS A 7 -14.71 -6.97 31.20
CA HIS A 7 -14.78 -5.67 30.53
C HIS A 7 -13.74 -5.64 29.40
N ASN A 8 -14.18 -5.98 28.19
CA ASN A 8 -13.43 -5.84 26.95
C ASN A 8 -13.01 -4.37 26.74
N SER A 9 -11.85 -4.01 27.27
CA SER A 9 -11.21 -2.73 27.03
C SER A 9 -10.66 -2.73 25.61
N SER A 10 -11.45 -2.17 24.69
CA SER A 10 -11.03 -1.84 23.33
C SER A 10 -9.91 -0.81 23.40
N THR A 11 -8.67 -1.27 23.55
CA THR A 11 -7.48 -0.42 23.65
C THR A 11 -7.35 0.42 22.38
N THR A 12 -7.65 1.72 22.49
CA THR A 12 -7.44 2.71 21.42
C THR A 12 -5.95 2.89 21.18
N LEU A 13 -5.41 2.16 20.21
CA LEU A 13 -4.01 2.28 19.82
C LEU A 13 -3.74 3.68 19.28
N LYS A 14 -2.60 4.27 19.66
CA LYS A 14 -2.14 5.54 19.08
C LYS A 14 -2.04 5.40 17.54
N PRO A 15 -2.38 6.44 16.75
CA PRO A 15 -2.39 6.36 15.28
C PRO A 15 -1.09 5.83 14.68
N ARG A 16 0.07 6.25 15.20
CA ARG A 16 1.39 5.76 14.75
C ARG A 16 1.55 4.25 14.97
N GLN A 17 1.13 3.72 16.10
CA GLN A 17 1.18 2.27 16.36
C GLN A 17 0.25 1.48 15.46
N LEU A 18 -0.90 2.08 15.09
CA LEU A 18 -1.82 1.46 14.15
C LEU A 18 -1.20 1.38 12.75
N ILE A 19 -0.55 2.44 12.28
CA ILE A 19 0.19 2.46 11.00
C ILE A 19 1.28 1.38 10.99
N LYS A 20 2.09 1.29 12.06
CA LYS A 20 3.12 0.25 12.21
C LYS A 20 2.52 -1.15 12.07
N LYS A 21 1.44 -1.44 12.79
CA LYS A 21 0.77 -2.75 12.74
C LYS A 21 0.20 -3.07 11.36
N LEU A 22 -0.33 -2.08 10.65
CA LEU A 22 -0.85 -2.28 9.29
C LEU A 22 0.27 -2.59 8.31
N VAL A 23 1.34 -1.79 8.33
CA VAL A 23 2.49 -1.99 7.45
C VAL A 23 3.14 -3.34 7.73
N ALA A 24 3.36 -3.69 8.99
CA ALA A 24 3.88 -5.00 9.38
C ALA A 24 3.02 -6.15 8.84
N ARG A 25 1.69 -6.04 8.94
CA ARG A 25 0.76 -7.04 8.39
C ARG A 25 0.86 -7.16 6.87
N HIS A 26 0.89 -6.03 6.15
CA HIS A 26 1.00 -6.02 4.69
C HIS A 26 2.34 -6.59 4.19
N LEU A 27 3.40 -6.43 4.98
CA LEU A 27 4.73 -6.96 4.69
C LEU A 27 4.96 -8.38 5.22
N GLY A 28 3.99 -8.97 5.93
CA GLY A 28 4.12 -10.30 6.54
C GLY A 28 5.16 -10.36 7.67
N LEU A 29 5.42 -9.24 8.35
CA LEU A 29 6.36 -9.17 9.47
C LEU A 29 5.72 -9.71 10.76
N GLY A 30 6.48 -10.49 11.52
CA GLY A 30 6.01 -11.09 12.78
C GLY A 30 5.83 -10.08 13.93
N SER A 31 6.50 -8.92 13.86
CA SER A 31 6.36 -7.83 14.85
C SER A 31 6.23 -6.47 14.17
N ALA A 32 5.43 -5.59 14.79
CA ALA A 32 5.29 -4.19 14.39
C ALA A 32 6.44 -3.30 14.90
N ASP A 33 7.30 -3.82 15.78
CA ASP A 33 8.45 -3.09 16.32
C ASP A 33 9.55 -2.89 15.28
N ALA A 34 9.63 -3.79 14.30
CA ALA A 34 10.49 -3.66 13.13
C ALA A 34 10.10 -2.47 12.22
N CYS A 35 8.89 -1.93 12.37
CA CYS A 35 8.42 -0.78 11.59
C CYS A 35 8.63 0.52 12.36
N HIS A 36 9.37 1.45 11.77
CA HIS A 36 9.55 2.81 12.25
C HIS A 36 8.80 3.79 11.34
N VAL A 37 7.82 4.51 11.89
CA VAL A 37 7.09 5.55 11.16
C VAL A 37 7.87 6.83 11.34
N VAL A 38 8.14 7.55 10.24
CA VAL A 38 8.87 8.82 10.28
C VAL A 38 8.08 9.91 11.02
N ASP A 39 8.79 10.93 11.47
CA ASP A 39 8.19 12.07 12.15
C ASP A 39 7.37 12.93 11.19
N VAL A 40 6.48 13.75 11.76
CA VAL A 40 5.41 14.42 11.00
C VAL A 40 5.99 15.46 10.03
N GLU A 41 7.14 16.01 10.41
CA GLU A 41 7.95 16.96 9.66
C GLU A 41 8.44 16.36 8.33
N ASP A 42 8.64 15.04 8.28
CA ASP A 42 9.09 14.30 7.11
C ASP A 42 7.93 13.73 6.26
N TRP A 43 6.69 14.08 6.58
CA TRP A 43 5.54 13.60 5.81
C TRP A 43 5.46 14.32 4.46
N ILE A 44 5.32 13.52 3.40
CA ILE A 44 5.19 14.06 2.06
C ILE A 44 3.71 14.33 1.81
N HIS A 45 3.33 15.59 1.68
CA HIS A 45 1.95 15.97 1.39
C HIS A 45 1.81 16.56 -0.01
N GLY A 46 0.82 16.07 -0.76
CA GLY A 46 0.36 16.66 -2.01
C GLY A 46 -1.00 17.34 -1.84
N SER A 47 -1.56 17.82 -2.94
CA SER A 47 -2.89 18.44 -2.95
C SER A 47 -4.01 17.45 -2.63
N PHE A 48 -3.86 16.17 -2.99
CA PHE A 48 -4.89 15.14 -2.86
C PHE A 48 -4.52 14.02 -1.89
N ASN A 49 -3.26 13.91 -1.47
CA ASN A 49 -2.78 12.78 -0.70
C ASN A 49 -1.77 13.21 0.37
N VAL A 50 -1.77 12.51 1.50
CA VAL A 50 -0.69 12.54 2.49
C VAL A 50 0.02 11.19 2.45
N CYS A 51 1.34 11.23 2.36
CA CYS A 51 2.19 10.07 2.24
C CYS A 51 3.13 10.01 3.44
N ILE A 52 3.07 8.90 4.17
CA ILE A 52 3.87 8.69 5.38
C ILE A 52 4.88 7.59 5.09
N ARG A 53 6.17 7.91 5.23
CA ARG A 53 7.24 6.91 5.09
C ARG A 53 7.31 6.03 6.33
N VAL A 54 7.54 4.74 6.09
CA VAL A 54 7.74 3.74 7.13
C VAL A 54 9.00 2.95 6.78
N ASP A 55 9.97 3.04 7.65
CA ASP A 55 11.25 2.36 7.56
C ASP A 55 11.14 1.00 8.25
N VAL A 56 11.58 -0.06 7.57
CA VAL A 56 11.60 -1.43 8.10
C VAL A 56 13.03 -1.78 8.45
N ILE A 57 13.25 -1.99 9.73
CA ILE A 57 14.55 -2.30 10.32
C ILE A 57 14.65 -3.81 10.53
N ASP A 58 15.80 -4.39 10.22
CA ASP A 58 16.09 -5.79 10.52
C ASP A 58 16.44 -6.01 12.02
N PRO A 59 16.57 -7.27 12.48
CA PRO A 59 16.96 -7.54 13.86
C PRO A 59 18.36 -7.03 14.24
N GLU A 60 19.24 -6.79 13.26
CA GLU A 60 20.58 -6.27 13.46
C GLU A 60 20.61 -4.74 13.56
N GLY A 61 19.48 -4.06 13.32
CA GLY A 61 19.34 -2.62 13.38
C GLY A 61 19.57 -1.90 12.06
N ASN A 62 19.77 -2.61 10.94
CA ASN A 62 19.97 -2.01 9.63
C ASN A 62 18.65 -1.79 8.89
N LEU A 63 18.65 -0.79 8.01
CA LEU A 63 17.51 -0.47 7.16
C LEU A 63 17.35 -1.52 6.05
N ARG A 64 16.34 -2.38 6.17
CA ARG A 64 16.07 -3.45 5.21
C ARG A 64 15.22 -2.99 4.03
N ARG A 65 14.16 -2.23 4.29
CA ARG A 65 13.21 -1.79 3.26
C ARG A 65 12.52 -0.51 3.71
N GLN A 66 12.19 0.34 2.74
CA GLN A 66 11.37 1.52 2.97
C GLN A 66 10.07 1.39 2.20
N VAL A 67 8.97 1.69 2.88
CA VAL A 67 7.65 1.72 2.27
C VAL A 67 6.98 3.05 2.56
N MET A 68 6.00 3.40 1.75
CA MET A 68 5.21 4.60 1.89
C MET A 68 3.75 4.21 1.92
N ILE A 69 3.07 4.60 3.00
CA ILE A 69 1.62 4.50 3.10
C ILE A 69 1.01 5.83 2.63
N ARG A 70 0.07 5.76 1.69
CA ARG A 70 -0.56 6.94 1.09
C ARG A 70 -2.03 6.97 1.47
N PHE A 71 -2.46 8.13 1.98
CA PHE A 71 -3.82 8.41 2.38
C PHE A 71 -4.43 9.47 1.46
N PRO A 72 -5.60 9.21 0.88
CA PRO A 72 -6.38 10.23 0.20
C PRO A 72 -6.91 11.26 1.21
N LEU A 73 -6.81 12.53 0.87
CA LEU A 73 -7.39 13.63 1.66
C LEU A 73 -8.90 13.69 1.44
N ARG A 74 -9.67 13.17 2.40
CA ARG A 74 -11.14 13.01 2.29
C ARG A 74 -11.88 14.29 1.86
N TYR A 75 -11.50 15.44 2.44
CA TYR A 75 -12.10 16.74 2.14
C TYR A 75 -11.86 17.23 0.69
N ARG A 76 -10.87 16.67 -0.03
CA ARG A 76 -10.58 17.00 -1.44
C ARG A 76 -11.26 16.07 -2.43
N ILE A 77 -11.88 14.99 -1.96
CA ILE A 77 -12.45 13.90 -2.78
C ILE A 77 -13.98 13.90 -2.71
N GLY A 78 -14.57 14.80 -1.91
CA GLY A 78 -16.02 14.90 -1.76
C GLY A 78 -16.62 13.70 -1.03
N GLU A 79 -15.83 13.04 -0.17
CA GLU A 79 -16.28 11.88 0.62
C GLU A 79 -17.51 12.21 1.48
N ASP A 80 -17.59 13.44 1.97
CA ASP A 80 -18.72 13.90 2.80
C ASP A 80 -20.02 14.04 1.99
N TYR A 81 -19.93 14.24 0.67
CA TYR A 81 -21.08 14.37 -0.23
C TYR A 81 -21.45 13.03 -0.88
N CYS A 82 -20.44 12.24 -1.26
CA CYS A 82 -20.58 10.92 -1.86
C CYS A 82 -19.68 9.92 -1.10
N PRO A 83 -20.22 9.22 -0.08
CA PRO A 83 -19.48 8.20 0.66
C PRO A 83 -18.97 7.08 -0.26
N GLY A 84 -17.72 6.68 -0.08
CA GLY A 84 -17.05 5.64 -0.87
C GLY A 84 -16.22 6.17 -2.05
N ASN A 85 -16.22 7.48 -2.31
CA ASN A 85 -15.36 8.09 -3.33
C ASN A 85 -13.87 7.91 -3.02
N ALA A 86 -13.49 8.00 -1.74
CA ALA A 86 -12.11 7.78 -1.32
C ALA A 86 -11.66 6.33 -1.55
N ASP A 87 -12.55 5.37 -1.29
CA ASP A 87 -12.30 3.95 -1.56
C ASP A 87 -12.17 3.72 -3.07
N GLU A 88 -13.09 4.27 -3.86
CA GLU A 88 -13.04 4.15 -5.32
C GLU A 88 -11.77 4.75 -5.91
N LYS A 89 -11.36 5.93 -5.45
CA LYS A 89 -10.10 6.55 -5.85
C LYS A 89 -8.92 5.62 -5.61
N VAL A 90 -8.83 5.05 -4.41
CA VAL A 90 -7.77 4.12 -4.04
C VAL A 90 -7.82 2.85 -4.89
N ARG A 91 -9.02 2.28 -5.10
CA ARG A 91 -9.19 1.10 -5.96
C ARG A 91 -8.73 1.35 -7.40
N CYS A 92 -9.07 2.49 -7.99
CA CYS A 92 -8.62 2.85 -9.34
C CYS A 92 -7.10 2.98 -9.43
N GLU A 93 -6.47 3.60 -8.42
CA GLU A 93 -5.01 3.75 -8.37
C GLU A 93 -4.31 2.39 -8.23
N VAL A 94 -4.77 1.52 -7.32
CA VAL A 94 -4.20 0.18 -7.19
C VAL A 94 -4.46 -0.67 -8.44
N GLY A 95 -5.65 -0.57 -9.04
CA GLY A 95 -5.96 -1.25 -10.29
C GLY A 95 -4.99 -0.87 -11.41
N THR A 96 -4.63 0.41 -11.48
CA THR A 96 -3.64 0.92 -12.43
C THR A 96 -2.24 0.38 -12.12
N TYR A 97 -1.80 0.39 -10.86
CA TYR A 97 -0.51 -0.20 -10.48
C TYR A 97 -0.43 -1.70 -10.77
N ALA A 98 -1.50 -2.45 -10.48
CA ALA A 98 -1.59 -3.88 -10.80
C ALA A 98 -1.49 -4.10 -12.31
N TRP A 99 -2.21 -3.30 -13.10
CA TRP A 99 -2.16 -3.38 -14.55
C TRP A 99 -0.77 -3.03 -15.11
N LEU A 100 -0.14 -1.96 -14.63
CA LEU A 100 1.20 -1.54 -15.04
C LEU A 100 2.24 -2.63 -14.76
N LYS A 101 2.20 -3.21 -13.56
CA LYS A 101 3.11 -4.29 -13.15
C LYS A 101 3.02 -5.50 -14.08
N GLU A 102 1.85 -5.79 -14.61
CA GLU A 102 1.60 -6.95 -15.48
C GLU A 102 1.93 -6.68 -16.96
N ASN A 103 1.68 -5.45 -17.42
CA ASN A 103 1.71 -5.08 -18.84
C ASN A 103 2.98 -4.33 -19.26
N CYS A 104 3.68 -3.66 -18.34
CA CYS A 104 4.85 -2.83 -18.63
C CYS A 104 6.14 -3.45 -18.07
N PRO A 105 6.80 -4.37 -18.80
CA PRO A 105 8.02 -5.04 -18.34
C PRO A 105 9.29 -4.16 -18.39
N ALA A 106 9.26 -3.03 -19.09
CA ALA A 106 10.45 -2.19 -19.33
C ALA A 106 10.83 -1.28 -18.14
N TYR A 107 9.94 -1.10 -17.17
CA TYR A 107 10.18 -0.23 -15.99
C TYR A 107 10.43 -1.03 -14.70
N LEU A 108 10.38 -2.36 -14.79
CA LEU A 108 10.63 -3.30 -13.69
C LEU A 108 11.59 -4.36 -14.22
N GLU A 109 12.87 -3.99 -14.28
CA GLU A 109 13.93 -4.95 -14.56
C GLU A 109 13.80 -6.13 -13.60
N CYS A 110 13.80 -7.35 -14.16
CA CYS A 110 13.84 -8.65 -13.46
C CYS A 110 12.52 -9.28 -12.99
N ILE A 111 11.51 -9.43 -13.86
CA ILE A 111 10.61 -10.60 -13.76
C ILE A 111 11.01 -11.61 -14.85
N PRO A 112 11.46 -12.83 -14.50
CA PRO A 112 11.92 -13.80 -15.49
C PRO A 112 10.82 -14.16 -16.49
N PHE A 113 11.17 -14.21 -17.77
CA PHE A 113 10.26 -14.48 -18.89
C PHE A 113 9.34 -15.70 -18.65
N PHE A 114 9.85 -16.75 -18.02
CA PHE A 114 9.10 -17.97 -17.71
C PHE A 114 7.97 -17.76 -16.70
N ALA A 115 8.18 -16.95 -15.64
CA ALA A 115 7.13 -16.65 -14.67
C ALA A 115 5.95 -15.91 -15.34
N ARG A 116 6.24 -15.05 -16.31
CA ARG A 116 5.23 -14.33 -17.10
C ARG A 116 4.44 -15.26 -18.00
N ASN A 117 5.08 -16.21 -18.66
CA ASN A 117 4.41 -17.20 -19.50
C ASN A 117 3.54 -18.16 -18.67
N ILE A 118 4.01 -18.56 -17.49
CA ILE A 118 3.21 -19.37 -16.55
C ILE A 118 1.97 -18.60 -16.08
N GLN A 119 2.10 -17.31 -15.75
CA GLN A 119 0.94 -16.48 -15.38
C GLN A 119 -0.03 -16.27 -16.55
N ARG A 120 0.47 -16.07 -17.78
CA ARG A 120 -0.36 -15.98 -18.99
C ARG A 120 -1.11 -17.28 -19.26
N LEU A 121 -0.42 -18.42 -19.19
CA LEU A 121 -1.02 -19.74 -19.35
C LEU A 121 -2.07 -20.01 -18.27
N ARG A 122 -1.77 -19.69 -17.01
CA ARG A 122 -2.72 -19.82 -15.89
C ARG A 122 -3.97 -18.98 -16.13
N ARG A 123 -3.83 -17.73 -16.60
CA ARG A 123 -4.97 -16.86 -16.91
C ARG A 123 -5.77 -17.35 -18.10
N TRP A 124 -5.11 -17.83 -19.14
CA TRP A 124 -5.75 -18.45 -20.30
C TRP A 124 -6.57 -19.68 -19.88
N LEU A 125 -5.99 -20.57 -19.07
CA LEU A 125 -6.70 -21.72 -18.50
C LEU A 125 -7.88 -21.29 -17.63
N LEU A 126 -7.72 -20.29 -16.78
CA LEU A 126 -8.81 -19.77 -15.92
C LEU A 126 -9.94 -19.11 -16.73
N GLN A 127 -9.61 -18.41 -17.83
CA GLN A 127 -10.61 -17.85 -18.74
C GLN A 127 -11.37 -18.94 -19.50
N ILE A 128 -10.68 -19.99 -19.97
CA ILE A 128 -11.32 -21.16 -20.59
C ILE A 128 -12.30 -21.81 -19.63
N LEU A 129 -11.92 -21.89 -18.35
CA LEU A 129 -12.74 -22.46 -17.30
C LEU A 129 -13.79 -21.49 -16.72
N ARG A 130 -13.96 -20.29 -17.30
CA ARG A 130 -14.91 -19.24 -16.87
C ARG A 130 -14.79 -18.80 -15.41
N TYR A 131 -13.63 -19.00 -14.79
CA TYR A 131 -13.36 -18.46 -13.46
C TYR A 131 -13.00 -16.96 -13.55
N PRO A 132 -13.36 -16.15 -12.55
CA PRO A 132 -12.92 -14.76 -12.50
C PRO A 132 -11.39 -14.73 -12.54
N VAL A 133 -10.83 -14.07 -13.56
CA VAL A 133 -9.37 -13.96 -13.70
C VAL A 133 -8.86 -13.20 -12.48
N PRO A 134 -8.02 -13.80 -11.62
CA PRO A 134 -7.45 -13.09 -10.50
C PRO A 134 -6.50 -12.04 -11.06
N SER A 135 -6.88 -10.76 -10.99
CA SER A 135 -5.88 -9.72 -10.89
C SER A 135 -5.04 -10.04 -9.65
N LEU A 136 -3.75 -9.70 -9.65
CA LEU A 136 -2.94 -9.83 -8.43
C LEU A 136 -3.42 -8.86 -7.32
N TYR A 137 -4.45 -8.07 -7.62
CA TYR A 137 -5.19 -7.23 -6.72
C TYR A 137 -6.18 -8.07 -5.92
N ALA A 138 -5.78 -8.45 -4.71
CA ALA A 138 -6.71 -8.96 -3.71
C ALA A 138 -7.14 -7.80 -2.81
N GLU A 139 -8.42 -7.45 -2.86
CA GLU A 139 -9.00 -6.49 -1.92
C GLU A 139 -8.95 -7.09 -0.52
N ASN A 140 -8.12 -6.53 0.34
CA ASN A 140 -8.08 -6.93 1.74
C ASN A 140 -9.20 -6.18 2.48
N HIS A 141 -10.42 -6.73 2.43
CA HIS A 141 -11.60 -6.26 3.17
C HIS A 141 -11.46 -6.33 4.70
N SER A 142 -10.26 -6.51 5.24
CA SER A 142 -10.05 -6.34 6.68
C SER A 142 -10.58 -4.97 7.08
N LYS A 143 -11.59 -4.93 7.98
CA LYS A 143 -12.21 -3.70 8.47
C LYS A 143 -11.09 -2.72 8.83
N ASN A 144 -10.87 -1.72 7.98
CA ASN A 144 -9.77 -0.79 8.13
C ASN A 144 -10.00 -0.01 9.41
N ARG A 145 -9.23 -0.35 10.46
CA ARG A 145 -9.33 0.30 11.77
C ARG A 145 -9.02 1.80 11.73
N LEU A 146 -8.42 2.31 10.63
CA LEU A 146 -8.20 3.75 10.41
C LEU A 146 -9.45 4.50 9.94
N GLY A 147 -10.49 3.82 9.44
CA GLY A 147 -11.66 4.50 8.86
C GLY A 147 -11.35 5.39 7.66
N THR A 148 -10.21 5.18 6.99
CA THR A 148 -9.79 5.88 5.77
C THR A 148 -9.08 4.87 4.87
N PRO A 149 -9.38 4.85 3.56
CA PRO A 149 -8.69 3.97 2.61
C PRO A 149 -7.23 4.39 2.44
N TYR A 150 -6.37 3.44 2.07
CA TYR A 150 -4.95 3.70 1.91
C TYR A 150 -4.32 2.69 0.96
N ILE A 151 -3.12 3.03 0.46
CA ILE A 151 -2.27 2.12 -0.30
C ILE A 151 -0.88 2.09 0.32
N VAL A 152 -0.24 0.93 0.34
CA VAL A 152 1.17 0.77 0.75
C VAL A 152 1.97 0.46 -0.51
N ILE A 153 2.96 1.29 -0.80
CA ILE A 153 3.84 1.14 -1.96
C ILE A 153 5.31 1.22 -1.52
N GLU A 154 6.21 0.77 -2.38
CA GLU A 154 7.65 0.93 -2.14
C GLU A 154 8.03 2.41 -2.15
N TYR A 155 8.87 2.82 -1.21
CA TYR A 155 9.44 4.16 -1.21
C TYR A 155 10.65 4.20 -2.14
N ILE A 156 10.59 5.08 -3.14
CA ILE A 156 11.69 5.31 -4.08
C ILE A 156 12.43 6.56 -3.59
N ASP A 157 13.64 6.35 -3.10
CA ASP A 157 14.51 7.45 -2.71
C ASP A 157 15.01 8.24 -3.91
N GLN A 158 15.36 9.52 -3.71
CA GLN A 158 15.88 10.40 -4.77
C GLN A 158 17.18 9.87 -5.39
N SER A 159 17.97 9.10 -4.62
CA SER A 159 19.16 8.42 -5.13
C SER A 159 18.84 7.31 -6.13
N ARG A 160 17.65 6.68 -6.02
CA ARG A 160 17.20 5.58 -6.88
C ARG A 160 16.34 6.05 -8.05
N GLY A 161 15.68 7.20 -7.92
CA GLY A 161 14.80 7.73 -8.94
C GLY A 161 14.63 9.24 -8.83
N LYS A 162 14.70 9.91 -9.97
CA LYS A 162 14.46 11.36 -10.08
C LYS A 162 13.00 11.62 -10.45
N MET A 163 12.39 12.66 -9.87
CA MET A 163 11.02 13.04 -10.26
C MET A 163 10.98 13.38 -11.75
N LEU A 164 9.95 12.89 -12.44
CA LEU A 164 9.81 13.11 -13.88
C LEU A 164 9.77 14.59 -14.24
N SER A 165 9.14 15.43 -13.41
CA SER A 165 9.08 16.88 -13.58
C SER A 165 10.45 17.54 -13.69
N GLU A 166 11.46 17.01 -12.99
CA GLU A 166 12.82 17.55 -13.00
C GLU A 166 13.63 17.10 -14.22
N SER A 167 13.25 15.98 -14.83
CA SER A 167 13.90 15.44 -16.03
C SER A 167 13.16 15.79 -17.33
N TRP A 168 11.97 16.39 -17.21
CA TRP A 168 11.05 16.59 -18.33
C TRP A 168 11.64 17.48 -19.43
N GLU A 169 12.28 18.59 -19.04
CA GLU A 169 12.87 19.54 -19.97
C GLU A 169 14.16 19.01 -20.65
N GLN A 170 14.77 17.95 -20.13
CA GLN A 170 16.00 17.39 -20.70
C GLN A 170 15.75 16.43 -21.87
N ARG A 171 14.50 16.01 -22.10
CA ARG A 171 14.12 15.06 -23.15
C ARG A 171 13.15 15.66 -24.17
N ARG A 172 13.19 16.98 -24.33
CA ARG A 172 12.37 17.72 -25.29
C ARG A 172 13.13 18.03 -26.58
#